data_AF-A0A9Q8SL56-F1
#
_entry.id   AF-A0A9Q8SL56-F1
#
_cell.length_a   1.000
_cell.length_b   1.000
_cell.length_c   1.000
_cell.angle_alpha   90.00
_cell.angle_beta   90.00
_cell.angle_gamma   90.00
#
_symmetry.space_group_name_H-M   'P 1'
#
loop_
_entity.id
_entity.type
_entity.pdbx_description
1 polymer ?
#
loop_
_entity_poly.entity_id
_entity_poly.type
_entity_poly.pdbx_seq_one_letter_code
_entity_poly.pdbx_strand_id
1 'polypeptide(L)'
;MDTSRDSSNLLDTHNRLIADVLSRFRMLTMLATIQAEGERKNVEPQTVAVTGMSMQMEFEGLHASIKDLLALSRRLKELWLFGKLGQGEGDARIQADKLQADVVRCAELLNAIQETRFAGLAAAAGGKWVPMGRADGAAGEGAAAAAAAAPPPAAPTAPNGAGGAA
;
A
#
# COMPACT_ATOMS: atom_id res chain seq x y z
N MET A 1 12.56 -9.06 -14.53
CA MET A 1 12.05 -9.17 -15.91
C MET A 1 10.84 -10.13 -15.94
N ASP A 2 10.06 -10.19 -14.86
CA ASP A 2 9.24 -11.38 -14.54
C ASP A 2 7.72 -11.09 -14.58
N THR A 3 7.33 -9.81 -14.60
CA THR A 3 5.93 -9.38 -14.62
C THR A 3 5.16 -9.83 -15.88
N SER A 4 5.82 -9.92 -17.04
CA SER A 4 5.18 -10.40 -18.27
C SER A 4 4.89 -11.90 -18.26
N ARG A 5 5.64 -12.68 -17.47
CA ARG A 5 5.45 -14.12 -17.34
C ARG A 5 4.28 -14.42 -16.38
N ASP A 6 4.19 -13.65 -15.31
CA ASP A 6 3.10 -13.71 -14.35
C ASP A 6 1.76 -13.25 -14.96
N SER A 7 1.77 -12.22 -15.81
CA SER A 7 0.55 -11.75 -16.49
C SER A 7 0.03 -12.73 -17.54
N SER A 8 0.93 -13.39 -18.29
CA SER A 8 0.55 -14.46 -19.22
C SER A 8 -0.10 -15.63 -18.47
N ASN A 9 0.51 -16.07 -17.36
CA ASN A 9 -0.03 -17.17 -16.55
C ASN A 9 -1.42 -16.83 -15.96
N LEU A 10 -1.65 -15.57 -15.60
CA LEU A 10 -2.94 -15.10 -15.11
C LEU A 10 -4.03 -15.15 -16.17
N LEU A 11 -3.73 -14.70 -17.40
CA LEU A 11 -4.66 -14.76 -18.53
C LEU A 11 -4.97 -16.20 -18.94
N ASP A 12 -3.97 -17.07 -18.94
CA ASP A 12 -4.15 -18.50 -19.23
C ASP A 12 -5.05 -19.16 -18.16
N THR A 13 -4.83 -18.83 -16.89
CA THR A 13 -5.67 -19.30 -15.77
C THR A 13 -7.10 -18.78 -15.88
N HIS A 14 -7.28 -17.49 -16.21
CA HIS A 14 -8.59 -16.90 -16.43
C HIS A 14 -9.37 -17.59 -17.57
N ASN A 15 -8.71 -17.78 -18.72
CA ASN A 15 -9.32 -18.44 -19.89
C ASN A 15 -9.70 -19.89 -19.59
N ARG A 16 -8.84 -20.61 -18.84
CA ARG A 16 -9.14 -21.96 -18.37
C ARG A 16 -10.36 -21.98 -17.46
N LEU A 17 -10.45 -21.07 -16.49
CA LEU A 17 -11.58 -21.01 -15.56
C LEU A 17 -12.89 -20.68 -16.29
N ILE A 18 -12.89 -19.72 -17.21
CA ILE A 18 -14.07 -19.42 -18.05
C ILE A 18 -14.50 -20.64 -18.87
N ALA A 19 -13.56 -21.32 -19.50
CA ALA A 19 -13.85 -22.53 -20.28
C ALA A 19 -14.48 -23.62 -19.38
N ASP A 20 -13.97 -23.80 -18.16
CA ASP A 20 -14.51 -24.77 -17.21
C ASP A 20 -15.92 -24.38 -16.74
N VAL A 21 -16.18 -23.10 -16.45
CA VAL A 21 -17.54 -22.61 -16.11
C VAL A 21 -18.52 -22.89 -17.24
N LEU A 22 -18.18 -22.52 -18.48
CA LEU A 22 -19.06 -22.71 -19.64
C LEU A 22 -19.30 -24.19 -19.95
N SER A 23 -18.27 -25.03 -19.85
CA SER A 23 -18.36 -26.47 -20.08
C SER A 23 -19.29 -27.13 -19.05
N ARG A 24 -19.10 -26.84 -17.76
CA ARG A 24 -19.93 -27.38 -16.67
C ARG A 24 -21.37 -26.89 -16.74
N PHE A 25 -21.60 -25.62 -17.06
CA PHE A 25 -22.95 -25.09 -17.26
C PHE A 25 -23.69 -25.79 -18.41
N ARG A 26 -22.99 -26.06 -19.52
CA ARG A 26 -23.54 -26.85 -20.63
C ARG A 26 -23.88 -28.27 -20.18
N MET A 27 -23.00 -28.94 -19.43
CA MET A 27 -23.26 -30.28 -18.91
C MET A 27 -24.46 -30.30 -17.95
N LEU A 28 -24.56 -29.30 -17.06
CA LEU A 28 -25.69 -29.16 -16.14
C LEU A 28 -27.02 -29.01 -16.89
N THR A 29 -27.04 -28.19 -17.96
CA THR A 29 -28.22 -28.02 -18.81
C THR A 29 -28.60 -29.33 -19.50
N MET A 30 -27.61 -30.06 -20.00
CA MET A 30 -27.82 -31.37 -20.63
C MET A 30 -28.41 -32.39 -19.64
N LEU A 31 -27.82 -32.52 -18.45
CA LEU A 31 -28.32 -33.41 -17.39
C LEU A 31 -29.75 -33.06 -16.97
N ALA A 32 -30.06 -31.76 -16.82
CA ALA A 32 -31.40 -31.30 -16.51
C ALA A 32 -32.42 -31.70 -17.60
N THR A 33 -32.05 -31.59 -18.89
CA THR A 33 -32.93 -32.05 -19.98
C THR A 33 -33.11 -33.57 -20.00
N ILE A 34 -32.06 -34.33 -19.68
CA ILE A 34 -32.13 -35.80 -19.57
C ILE A 34 -33.05 -36.22 -18.42
N GLN A 35 -32.98 -35.53 -17.26
CA GLN A 35 -33.90 -35.79 -16.15
C GLN A 35 -35.36 -35.48 -16.53
N ALA A 36 -35.61 -34.33 -17.17
CA ALA A 36 -36.95 -33.94 -17.58
C ALA A 36 -37.57 -34.89 -18.62
N GLU A 37 -36.76 -35.46 -19.52
CA GLU A 37 -37.19 -36.54 -20.41
C GLU A 37 -37.36 -37.87 -19.68
N GLY A 38 -36.49 -38.16 -18.71
CA GLY A 38 -36.48 -39.39 -17.92
C GLY A 38 -37.72 -39.56 -17.05
N GLU A 39 -38.17 -38.48 -16.40
CA GLU A 39 -39.42 -38.45 -15.63
C GLU A 39 -40.65 -38.68 -16.52
N ARG A 40 -40.65 -38.16 -17.75
CA ARG A 40 -41.77 -38.33 -18.69
C ARG A 40 -41.83 -39.73 -19.30
N LYS A 41 -40.68 -40.42 -19.42
CA LYS A 41 -40.56 -41.71 -20.13
C LYS A 41 -40.52 -42.94 -19.20
N ASN A 42 -40.77 -42.79 -17.89
CA ASN A 42 -40.64 -43.88 -16.90
C ASN A 42 -39.28 -44.62 -17.04
N VAL A 43 -38.19 -43.86 -17.14
CA VAL A 43 -36.84 -44.42 -17.25
C VAL A 43 -36.46 -45.13 -15.96
N GLU A 44 -35.68 -46.21 -16.08
CA GLU A 44 -35.14 -47.01 -14.96
C GLU A 44 -34.66 -46.09 -13.80
N PRO A 45 -35.10 -46.33 -12.55
CA PRO A 45 -34.83 -45.44 -11.42
C PRO A 45 -33.33 -45.27 -11.14
N GLN A 46 -32.51 -46.25 -11.52
CA GLN A 46 -31.05 -46.18 -11.42
C GLN A 46 -30.48 -45.05 -12.30
N THR A 47 -31.01 -44.84 -13.50
CA THR A 47 -30.55 -43.81 -14.44
C THR A 47 -30.90 -42.41 -13.95
N VAL A 48 -32.08 -42.25 -13.34
CA VAL A 48 -32.50 -40.97 -12.73
C VAL A 48 -31.60 -40.61 -11.55
N ALA A 49 -31.29 -41.58 -10.68
CA ALA A 49 -30.39 -41.38 -9.54
C ALA A 49 -28.96 -41.00 -9.96
N VAL A 50 -28.40 -41.69 -10.98
CA VAL A 50 -27.07 -41.35 -11.51
C VAL A 50 -27.06 -39.95 -12.11
N THR A 51 -28.10 -39.59 -12.87
CA THR A 51 -28.21 -38.24 -13.46
C THR A 51 -28.29 -37.17 -12.37
N GLY A 52 -28.98 -37.44 -11.25
CA GLY A 52 -29.02 -36.54 -10.08
C GLY A 52 -27.66 -36.39 -9.40
N MET A 53 -26.95 -37.50 -9.19
CA MET A 53 -25.58 -37.49 -8.65
C MET A 53 -24.63 -36.71 -9.56
N SER A 54 -24.69 -36.93 -10.87
CA SER A 54 -23.89 -36.20 -11.86
C SER A 54 -24.24 -34.71 -11.87
N MET A 55 -25.52 -34.34 -11.75
CA MET A 55 -25.94 -32.94 -11.70
C MET A 55 -25.36 -32.22 -10.48
N GLN A 56 -25.37 -32.88 -9.32
CA GLN A 56 -24.80 -32.31 -8.10
C GLN A 56 -23.27 -32.17 -8.19
N MET A 57 -22.57 -33.15 -8.76
CA MET A 57 -21.12 -33.07 -8.97
C MET A 57 -20.74 -31.92 -9.93
N GLU A 58 -21.50 -31.72 -11.01
CA GLU A 58 -21.26 -30.61 -11.93
C GLU A 58 -21.56 -29.25 -11.30
N PHE A 59 -22.56 -29.18 -10.42
CA PHE A 59 -22.87 -27.95 -9.68
C PHE A 59 -21.76 -27.59 -8.67
N GLU A 60 -21.22 -28.58 -7.96
CA GLU A 60 -20.08 -28.39 -7.05
C GLU A 60 -18.83 -27.94 -7.81
N GLY A 61 -18.54 -28.56 -8.96
CA GLY A 61 -17.45 -28.17 -9.84
C GLY A 61 -17.60 -26.75 -10.40
N LEU A 62 -18.82 -26.37 -10.79
CA LEU A 62 -19.13 -25.01 -11.25
C LEU A 62 -18.87 -23.98 -10.14
N HIS A 63 -19.36 -24.27 -8.93
CA HIS A 63 -19.19 -23.40 -7.78
C HIS A 63 -17.71 -23.24 -7.38
N ALA A 64 -16.92 -24.31 -7.44
CA ALA A 64 -15.48 -24.26 -7.25
C ALA A 64 -14.79 -23.36 -8.29
N SER A 65 -15.11 -23.54 -9.58
CA SER A 65 -14.53 -22.72 -10.66
C SER A 65 -14.85 -21.23 -10.52
N ILE A 66 -16.07 -20.88 -10.09
CA ILE A 66 -16.45 -19.49 -9.81
C ILE A 66 -15.68 -18.93 -8.61
N LYS A 67 -15.49 -19.71 -7.54
CA LYS A 67 -14.66 -19.30 -6.39
C LYS A 67 -13.21 -19.05 -6.80
N ASP A 68 -12.65 -19.90 -7.65
CA ASP A 68 -11.29 -19.74 -8.16
C ASP A 68 -11.17 -18.48 -9.05
N LEU A 69 -12.21 -18.15 -9.82
CA LEU A 69 -12.26 -16.90 -10.59
C LEU A 69 -12.31 -15.67 -9.66
N LEU A 70 -13.08 -15.73 -8.58
CA LEU A 70 -13.10 -14.68 -7.56
C LEU A 70 -11.75 -14.56 -6.84
N ALA A 71 -11.09 -15.67 -6.51
CA ALA A 71 -9.76 -15.68 -5.93
C ALA A 71 -8.72 -15.08 -6.89
N LEU A 72 -8.80 -15.39 -8.18
CA LEU A 72 -7.98 -14.76 -9.22
C LEU A 72 -8.21 -13.25 -9.28
N SER A 73 -9.46 -12.79 -9.20
CA SER A 73 -9.79 -11.36 -9.17
C SER A 73 -9.22 -10.65 -7.94
N ARG A 74 -9.16 -11.35 -6.79
CA ARG A 74 -8.52 -10.85 -5.58
C ARG A 74 -7.03 -10.73 -5.77
N ARG A 75 -6.37 -11.76 -6.31
CA ARG A 75 -4.94 -11.75 -6.61
C ARG A 75 -4.57 -10.66 -7.61
N LEU A 76 -5.41 -10.43 -8.61
CA LEU A 76 -5.25 -9.32 -9.55
C LEU A 76 -5.34 -7.99 -8.79
N LYS A 77 -6.38 -7.77 -7.98
CA LYS A 77 -6.50 -6.55 -7.16
C LYS A 77 -5.31 -6.38 -6.21
N GLU A 78 -4.79 -7.44 -5.62
CA GLU A 78 -3.58 -7.42 -4.80
C GLU A 78 -2.35 -7.02 -5.63
N LEU A 79 -2.19 -7.51 -6.86
CA LEU A 79 -1.16 -7.04 -7.79
C LEU A 79 -1.34 -5.57 -8.19
N TRP A 80 -2.57 -5.05 -8.23
CA TRP A 80 -2.83 -3.62 -8.48
C TRP A 80 -2.60 -2.75 -7.24
N LEU A 81 -2.95 -3.25 -6.05
CA LEU A 81 -2.84 -2.55 -4.76
C LEU A 81 -1.44 -2.63 -4.14
N PHE A 82 -0.70 -3.70 -4.43
CA PHE A 82 0.69 -3.93 -3.98
C PHE A 82 1.70 -3.89 -5.13
N GLY A 83 1.23 -3.79 -6.39
CA GLY A 83 2.10 -3.47 -7.51
C GLY A 83 2.76 -2.13 -7.29
N LYS A 84 4.02 -1.98 -7.70
CA LYS A 84 4.97 -0.91 -7.33
C LYS A 84 4.34 0.47 -6.95
N LEU A 85 3.70 0.57 -5.79
CA LEU A 85 3.46 1.83 -5.08
C LEU A 85 4.84 2.24 -4.56
N GLY A 86 5.61 2.91 -5.40
CA GLY A 86 6.95 3.32 -5.01
C GLY A 86 7.87 3.77 -6.14
N GLN A 87 7.62 3.39 -7.39
CA GLN A 87 8.41 3.94 -8.51
C GLN A 87 8.19 5.46 -8.64
N GLY A 88 6.95 5.92 -8.48
CA GLY A 88 6.65 7.35 -8.42
C GLY A 88 7.02 8.02 -7.11
N GLU A 89 7.13 7.28 -5.99
CA GLU A 89 7.47 7.87 -4.69
C GLU A 89 8.97 8.13 -4.56
N GLY A 90 9.82 7.23 -5.08
CA GLY A 90 11.27 7.47 -5.17
C GLY A 90 11.58 8.68 -6.05
N ASP A 91 10.97 8.75 -7.24
CA ASP A 91 11.16 9.88 -8.15
C ASP A 91 10.54 11.18 -7.61
N ALA A 92 9.38 11.12 -6.94
CA ALA A 92 8.77 12.28 -6.30
C ALA A 92 9.61 12.80 -5.12
N ARG A 93 10.18 11.91 -4.30
CA ARG A 93 11.11 12.30 -3.23
C ARG A 93 12.40 12.91 -3.78
N ILE A 94 12.98 12.28 -4.82
CA ILE A 94 14.18 12.82 -5.49
C ILE A 94 13.91 14.19 -6.12
N GLN A 95 12.73 14.39 -6.73
CA GLN A 95 12.34 15.70 -7.26
C GLN A 95 12.06 16.72 -6.16
N ALA A 96 11.46 16.30 -5.04
CA ALA A 96 11.25 17.17 -3.89
C ALA A 96 12.58 17.61 -3.25
N ASP A 97 13.56 16.71 -3.13
CA ASP A 97 14.89 17.02 -2.60
C ASP A 97 15.65 17.99 -3.52
N LYS A 98 15.57 17.78 -4.85
CA LYS A 98 16.13 18.71 -5.84
C LYS A 98 15.46 20.07 -5.79
N LEU A 99 14.13 20.10 -5.74
CA LEU A 99 13.37 21.34 -5.64
C LEU A 99 13.72 22.10 -4.35
N GLN A 100 13.86 21.40 -3.23
CA GLN A 100 14.27 22.01 -1.97
C GLN A 100 15.68 22.61 -2.06
N ALA A 101 16.63 21.91 -2.68
CA ALA A 101 17.98 22.42 -2.91
C ALA A 101 17.97 23.67 -3.81
N ASP A 102 17.16 23.66 -4.87
CA ASP A 102 17.02 24.79 -5.80
C ASP A 102 16.35 25.99 -5.12
N VAL A 103 15.38 25.79 -4.24
CA VAL A 103 14.73 26.86 -3.46
C VAL A 103 15.71 27.50 -2.48
N VAL A 104 16.53 26.69 -1.78
CA VAL A 104 17.59 27.20 -0.89
C VAL A 104 18.59 28.05 -1.69
N ARG A 105 19.04 27.54 -2.84
CA ARG A 105 19.96 28.28 -3.71
C ARG A 105 19.38 29.59 -4.24
N CYS A 106 18.10 29.58 -4.63
CA CYS A 106 17.40 30.80 -5.04
C CYS A 106 17.30 31.81 -3.90
N ALA A 107 17.04 31.37 -2.67
CA ALA A 107 16.98 32.23 -1.50
C ALA A 107 18.35 32.85 -1.18
N GLU A 108 19.44 32.09 -1.26
CA GLU A 108 20.80 32.60 -1.07
C GLU A 108 21.18 33.66 -2.11
N LEU A 109 20.90 33.40 -3.40
CA LEU A 109 21.15 34.37 -4.48
C LEU A 109 20.32 35.64 -4.30
N LEU A 110 19.05 35.51 -3.93
CA LEU A 110 18.19 36.66 -3.68
C LEU A 110 18.72 37.47 -2.50
N ASN A 111 19.11 36.82 -1.41
CA ASN A 111 19.71 37.49 -0.25
C ASN A 111 20.98 38.25 -0.67
N ALA A 112 21.92 37.63 -1.39
CA ALA A 112 23.14 38.31 -1.85
C ALA A 112 22.87 39.56 -2.71
N ILE A 113 21.86 39.51 -3.58
CA ILE A 113 21.44 40.67 -4.39
C ILE A 113 20.86 41.77 -3.49
N GLN A 114 20.01 41.42 -2.53
CA GLN A 114 19.44 42.36 -1.58
C GLN A 114 20.54 43.00 -0.71
N GLU A 115 21.48 42.21 -0.20
CA GLU A 115 22.63 42.67 0.58
C GLU A 115 23.45 43.71 -0.19
N THR A 116 23.77 43.42 -1.45
CA THR A 116 24.54 44.33 -2.32
C THR A 116 23.78 45.64 -2.56
N ARG A 117 22.47 45.55 -2.82
CA ARG A 117 21.63 46.73 -3.04
C ARG A 117 21.50 47.58 -1.79
N PHE A 118 21.25 46.97 -0.64
CA PHE A 118 21.10 47.70 0.62
C PHE A 118 22.42 48.27 1.11
N ALA A 119 23.54 47.57 0.92
CA ALA A 119 24.87 48.10 1.20
C ALA A 119 25.19 49.34 0.34
N GLY A 120 24.85 49.32 -0.96
CA GLY A 120 25.01 50.48 -1.84
C GLY A 120 24.15 51.68 -1.43
N LEU A 121 22.89 51.45 -1.05
CA LEU A 121 22.01 52.50 -0.55
C LEU A 121 22.47 53.08 0.79
N ALA A 122 22.92 52.23 1.71
CA ALA A 122 23.45 52.67 2.99
C ALA A 122 24.72 53.51 2.80
N ALA A 123 25.63 53.08 1.93
CA ALA A 123 26.85 53.83 1.61
C ALA A 123 26.53 55.21 1.00
N ALA A 124 25.53 55.29 0.10
CA ALA A 124 25.07 56.55 -0.47
C ALA A 124 24.45 57.51 0.57
N ALA A 125 23.86 56.96 1.64
CA ALA A 125 23.31 57.71 2.76
C ALA A 125 24.34 57.97 3.89
N GLY A 126 25.62 57.60 3.71
CA GLY A 126 26.69 57.77 4.69
C GLY A 126 26.70 56.76 5.86
N GLY A 127 25.93 55.67 5.75
CA GLY A 127 25.85 54.59 6.74
C GLY A 127 26.42 53.25 6.25
N LYS A 128 26.53 52.27 7.15
CA LYS A 128 26.90 50.88 6.83
C LYS A 128 25.70 49.97 7.05
N TRP A 129 25.33 49.19 6.03
CA TRP A 129 24.27 48.20 6.15
C TRP A 129 24.76 46.96 6.90
N VAL A 130 23.92 46.40 7.77
CA VAL A 130 24.17 45.16 8.51
C VAL A 130 22.94 44.26 8.31
N PRO A 131 23.10 43.00 7.87
CA PRO A 131 22.00 42.06 7.82
C PRO A 131 21.47 41.84 9.23
N MET A 132 20.17 42.06 9.43
CA MET A 132 19.52 41.66 10.67
C MET A 132 19.47 40.13 10.67
N GLY A 133 20.38 39.49 11.40
CA GLY A 133 20.37 38.05 11.58
C GLY A 133 19.04 37.59 12.18
N ARG A 134 18.55 36.43 11.75
CA ARG A 134 17.52 35.73 12.51
C ARG A 134 18.12 35.37 13.89
N ALA A 135 17.46 35.89 14.93
CA ALA A 135 17.67 35.82 16.39
C ALA A 135 18.47 37.00 16.96
N ASP A 136 17.87 37.90 17.77
CA ASP A 136 17.39 37.62 19.14
C ASP A 136 15.87 37.71 19.35
N GLY A 137 15.10 36.68 19.00
CA GLY A 137 13.66 36.65 19.28
C GLY A 137 13.02 35.26 19.40
N ALA A 138 13.80 34.18 19.33
CA ALA A 138 13.28 32.81 19.41
C ALA A 138 14.09 31.92 20.36
N ALA A 139 14.72 32.51 21.39
CA ALA A 139 15.34 31.80 22.51
C ALA A 139 14.70 32.17 23.88
N GLY A 140 13.57 32.88 23.88
CA GLY A 140 12.94 33.40 25.11
C GLY A 140 11.55 32.84 25.46
N GLU A 141 10.83 32.22 24.53
CA GLU A 141 9.47 31.71 24.78
C GLU A 141 9.33 30.30 24.20
N GLY A 142 9.74 29.31 24.98
CA GLY A 142 9.63 27.89 24.61
C GLY A 142 10.39 26.95 25.53
N ALA A 143 11.41 27.45 26.24
CA ALA A 143 12.14 26.67 27.26
C ALA A 143 11.54 26.80 28.68
N ALA A 144 10.59 27.71 28.91
CA ALA A 144 9.94 27.86 30.22
C ALA A 144 8.74 26.92 30.44
N ALA A 145 8.21 26.26 29.41
CA ALA A 145 7.09 25.31 29.54
C ALA A 145 7.52 23.83 29.65
N ALA A 146 8.79 23.51 29.35
CA ALA A 146 9.30 22.13 29.44
C ALA A 146 10.00 21.80 30.77
N ALA A 147 10.13 22.77 31.69
CA ALA A 147 10.73 22.57 33.01
C ALA A 147 9.71 22.23 34.13
N ALA A 148 8.42 22.11 33.81
CA ALA A 148 7.36 21.81 34.78
C ALA A 148 6.86 20.34 34.77
N ALA A 149 7.52 19.43 34.04
CA ALA A 149 7.09 18.02 33.95
C ALA A 149 8.22 17.01 34.17
N ALA A 150 9.14 17.28 35.10
CA ALA A 150 10.03 16.24 35.64
C ALA A 150 9.49 15.78 37.02
N PRO A 151 9.16 14.49 37.21
CA PRO A 151 8.83 13.95 38.53
C PRO A 151 10.07 13.97 39.45
N PRO A 152 9.90 14.08 40.78
CA PRO A 152 11.01 14.25 41.71
C PRO A 152 11.97 13.05 41.74
N PRO A 153 13.27 13.26 41.99
CA PRO A 153 14.25 12.17 42.08
C PRO A 153 13.99 11.31 43.31
N ALA A 154 13.89 9.99 43.10
CA ALA A 154 13.86 8.99 44.15
C ALA A 154 15.19 9.00 44.93
N ALA A 155 15.09 8.90 46.25
CA ALA A 155 16.20 8.87 47.20
C ALA A 155 17.19 7.72 46.92
N PRO A 156 18.47 7.86 47.30
CA PRO A 156 19.46 6.80 47.12
C PRO A 156 19.21 5.66 48.10
N THR A 157 18.80 4.49 47.58
CA THR A 157 18.84 3.23 48.32
C THR A 157 20.25 2.67 48.32
N ALA A 158 20.75 2.39 49.53
CA ALA A 158 22.06 1.82 49.82
C ALA A 158 22.31 0.46 49.12
N PRO A 159 23.56 0.08 48.85
CA PRO A 159 23.88 -1.22 48.27
C PRO A 159 23.75 -2.30 49.34
N ASN A 160 22.83 -3.25 49.15
CA ASN A 160 22.79 -4.47 49.93
C ASN A 160 23.06 -5.66 49.00
N GLY A 161 24.18 -6.34 49.23
CA GLY A 161 24.66 -7.44 48.42
C GLY A 161 25.91 -8.07 49.01
N ALA A 162 25.87 -8.44 50.29
CA ALA A 162 26.81 -9.38 50.89
C ALA A 162 26.04 -10.65 51.26
N GLY A 163 26.16 -11.68 50.42
CA GLY A 163 25.58 -13.00 50.59
C GLY A 163 26.36 -13.99 49.74
N GLY A 164 27.54 -14.38 50.24
CA GLY A 164 28.45 -15.35 49.63
C GLY A 164 29.42 -15.89 50.67
N ALA A 165 28.93 -16.82 51.49
CA ALA A 165 29.67 -17.84 52.24
C ALA A 165 28.89 -19.14 51.99
N ALA A 166 29.52 -20.20 51.47
CA ALA A 166 30.22 -21.23 52.25
C ALA A 166 29.28 -21.90 53.28
#